data_AF-A0A925HEY6-F1
#
_entry.id   AF-A0A925HEY6-F1
#
_cell.length_a   1.000
_cell.length_b   1.000
_cell.length_c   1.000
_cell.angle_alpha   90.00
_cell.angle_beta   90.00
_cell.angle_gamma   90.00
#
_symmetry.space_group_name_H-M   'P 1'
#
loop_
_entity.id
_entity.type
_entity.pdbx_description
1 polymer ?
#
loop_
_entity_poly.entity_id
_entity_poly.type
_entity_poly.pdbx_seq_one_letter_code
_entity_poly.pdbx_strand_id
1 'polypeptide(L)' 'MPSLFRFLFIVGTAGAIVIGALYVLATQFEPEPRTVTKPVPGVKVRTE' A
#
# COMPACT_ATOMS: atom_id res chain seq x y z
N MET A 1 17.18 -15.10 29.78
CA MET A 1 18.28 -14.09 29.77
C MET A 1 17.69 -12.73 29.43
N PRO A 2 17.99 -11.66 30.19
CA PRO A 2 17.42 -10.33 29.95
C PRO A 2 17.73 -9.76 28.55
N SER A 3 18.85 -10.17 27.94
CA SER A 3 19.26 -9.77 26.59
C SER A 3 18.32 -10.29 25.49
N LEU A 4 17.83 -11.53 25.61
CA LEU A 4 16.92 -12.12 24.62
C LEU A 4 15.58 -11.38 24.59
N PHE A 5 15.02 -11.08 25.77
CA PHE A 5 13.74 -10.35 25.84
C PHE A 5 13.86 -8.96 25.23
N ARG A 6 14.96 -8.24 25.51
CA ARG A 6 15.24 -6.93 24.89
C ARG A 6 15.36 -7.02 23.38
N PHE A 7 16.04 -8.04 22.87
CA PHE A 7 16.17 -8.28 21.44
C PHE A 7 14.80 -8.51 20.78
N LEU A 8 13.99 -9.40 21.33
CA LEU A 8 12.64 -9.67 20.83
C LEU A 8 11.74 -8.44 20.91
N PHE A 9 11.86 -7.65 21.97
CA PHE A 9 11.10 -6.41 22.10
C PHE A 9 11.45 -5.40 21.00
N ILE A 10 12.74 -5.21 20.71
CA ILE A 10 13.19 -4.31 19.64
C ILE A 10 12.72 -4.79 18.27
N VAL A 11 12.94 -6.07 17.94
CA VAL A 11 12.54 -6.65 16.65
C VAL A 11 11.02 -6.64 16.50
N GLY A 12 10.29 -6.98 17.55
CA GLY A 12 8.82 -6.95 17.57
C GLY A 12 8.28 -5.54 17.37
N THR A 13 8.88 -4.54 18.03
CA THR A 13 8.49 -3.14 17.85
C THR A 13 8.76 -2.66 16.43
N ALA A 14 9.94 -2.98 15.88
CA ALA A 14 10.27 -2.63 14.49
C ALA A 14 9.30 -3.29 13.49
N GLY A 15 8.99 -4.58 13.67
CA GLY A 15 8.03 -5.30 12.85
C GLY A 15 6.62 -4.71 12.95
N ALA A 16 6.17 -4.36 14.15
CA ALA A 16 4.88 -3.73 14.38
C ALA A 16 4.77 -2.37 13.67
N ILE A 17 5.84 -1.56 13.69
CA ILE A 17 5.88 -0.28 12.97
C ILE A 17 5.75 -0.50 11.47
N VAL A 18 6.53 -1.42 10.89
CA VAL A 18 6.50 -1.69 9.44
C VAL A 18 5.13 -2.18 9.00
N ILE A 19 4.57 -3.18 9.70
CA ILE A 19 3.26 -3.75 9.36
C ILE A 19 2.16 -2.70 9.54
N GLY A 20 2.20 -1.94 10.63
CA GLY A 20 1.23 -0.87 10.89
C GLY A 20 1.27 0.22 9.82
N ALA A 21 2.47 0.65 9.41
CA ALA A 21 2.63 1.63 8.34
C ALA A 21 2.08 1.12 7.00
N LEU A 22 2.39 -0.12 6.63
CA LEU A 22 1.87 -0.75 5.41
C LEU A 22 0.34 -0.89 5.45
N TYR A 23 -0.22 -1.27 6.60
CA TYR A 23 -1.66 -1.38 6.78
C TYR A 23 -2.36 -0.02 6.59
N VAL A 24 -1.83 1.05 7.19
CA VAL A 24 -2.36 2.41 7.01
C VAL A 24 -2.24 2.82 5.54
N LEU A 25 -1.10 2.57 4.90
CA LEU A 25 -0.91 2.93 3.50
C LEU A 25 -1.90 2.21 2.59
N ALA A 26 -2.11 0.90 2.82
CA ALA A 26 -3.04 0.09 2.05
C ALA A 26 -4.51 0.53 2.23
N THR A 27 -4.90 0.95 3.43
CA THR A 27 -6.31 1.23 3.75
C THR A 27 -6.71 2.69 3.59
N GLN A 28 -5.79 3.63 3.79
CA GLN A 28 -6.09 5.07 3.76
C GLN A 28 -5.71 5.72 2.42
N PHE A 29 -4.89 5.07 1.61
CA PHE A 29 -4.42 5.60 0.33
C PHE A 29 -4.79 4.67 -0.84
N GLU A 30 -5.95 4.02 -0.74
CA GLU A 30 -6.50 3.26 -1.86
C GLU A 30 -6.76 4.21 -3.04
N PRO A 31 -6.19 3.95 -4.23
CA PRO A 31 -6.37 4.84 -5.36
C PRO A 31 -7.83 4.82 -5.81
N GLU A 32 -8.42 5.99 -6.03
CA GLU A 32 -9.74 6.08 -6.63
C GLU A 32 -9.77 5.29 -7.95
N PRO A 33 -10.75 4.39 -8.15
CA PRO A 33 -10.93 3.68 -9.41
C PRO A 33 -11.16 4.68 -10.54
N ARG A 34 -10.09 5.09 -11.22
CA ARG A 34 -10.17 5.94 -12.40
C ARG A 34 -10.45 5.04 -13.58
N THR A 35 -11.62 5.19 -14.18
CA THR A 35 -11.89 4.71 -15.54
C THR A 35 -10.98 5.49 -16.48
N VAL A 36 -9.79 4.94 -16.77
CA VAL A 36 -8.86 5.54 -17.73
C VAL A 36 -9.41 5.26 -19.13
N THR A 37 -10.41 6.03 -19.54
CA THR A 37 -10.75 6.15 -20.97
C THR A 37 -9.74 7.12 -21.57
N LYS A 38 -8.46 6.75 -21.64
CA LYS A 38 -7.53 7.47 -22.51
C LYS A 38 -7.85 7.06 -23.93
N PRO A 39 -8.43 7.94 -24.78
CA PRO A 39 -8.54 7.62 -26.20
C PRO A 39 -7.13 7.40 -26.73
N VAL A 40 -6.92 6.24 -27.36
CA VAL A 40 -5.65 5.96 -28.04
C VAL A 40 -5.51 6.98 -29.18
N PRO A 41 -4.38 7.71 -29.28
CA PRO A 41 -4.15 8.64 -30.38
C PRO A 41 -4.35 7.92 -31.71
N GLY A 42 -5.24 8.44 -32.57
CA GLY A 42 -5.55 7.87 -33.88
C GLY A 42 -6.74 6.89 -33.92
N VAL A 43 -7.38 6.57 -32.79
CA VAL A 43 -8.56 5.68 -32.77
C VAL A 43 -9.84 6.51 -32.62
N LYS A 44 -10.68 6.52 -33.66
CA LYS A 44 -12.05 7.06 -33.58
C LYS A 44 -12.94 6.05 -32.87
N VAL A 45 -13.36 6.36 -31.64
CA VAL A 45 -14.41 5.60 -30.96
C VAL A 45 -15.72 5.89 -31.69
N ARG A 46 -16.31 4.89 -32.36
CA ARG A 46 -17.69 4.97 -32.85
C ARG A 46 -18.60 4.66 -31.67
N THR A 47 -19.35 5.66 -31.22
CA THR A 47 -20.50 5.46 -30.34
C THR A 47 -21.73 5.26 -31.24
N GLU A 48 -22.46 4.17 -31.02
CA GLU A 48 -23.75 3.88 -31.67
C GLU A 48 -24.84 4.84 -31.22
#